data_AF-A0A3D3J142-F1
#
_entry.id   AF-A0A3D3J142-F1
#
_cell.length_a   1.000
_cell.length_b   1.000
_cell.length_c   1.000
_cell.angle_alpha   90.00
_cell.angle_beta   90.00
_cell.angle_gamma   90.00
#
_symmetry.space_group_name_H-M   'P 1'
#
loop_
_entity.id
_entity.type
_entity.pdbx_description
1 polymer ?
#
loop_
_entity_poly.entity_id
_entity_poly.type
_entity_poly.pdbx_seq_one_letter_code
_entity_poly.pdbx_strand_id
1 'polypeptide(L)' 'MKEFMDDNFILGNDTARHLFHDYARDLPIIDYHCHLSPREIYEDVRFDSLGDVW' A
#
# COMPACT_ATOMS: atom_id res chain seq x y z
N MET A 1 -23.01 -11.49 3.23
CA MET A 1 -21.63 -11.77 3.68
C MET A 1 -20.80 -10.53 3.38
N LYS A 2 -19.74 -10.27 4.15
CA LYS A 2 -18.79 -9.22 3.77
C LYS A 2 -18.10 -9.59 2.46
N GLU A 3 -17.79 -8.60 1.64
CA GLU A 3 -17.01 -8.81 0.42
C GLU A 3 -15.56 -9.16 0.80
N PHE A 4 -14.93 -10.02 0.00
CA PHE A 4 -13.52 -10.34 0.18
C PHE A 4 -12.68 -9.08 -0.11
N MET A 5 -11.78 -8.72 0.82
CA MET A 5 -10.98 -7.49 0.76
C MET A 5 -11.81 -6.19 0.69
N ASP A 6 -12.88 -6.09 1.50
CA ASP A 6 -13.64 -4.83 1.67
C ASP A 6 -12.83 -3.72 2.38
N ASP A 7 -13.43 -2.52 2.54
CA ASP A 7 -12.80 -1.38 3.23
C ASP A 7 -12.38 -1.67 4.69
N ASN A 8 -12.89 -2.76 5.27
CA ASN A 8 -12.57 -3.20 6.63
C ASN A 8 -11.78 -4.52 6.63
N PHE A 9 -11.12 -4.85 5.51
CA PHE A 9 -10.21 -5.97 5.42
C PHE A 9 -9.22 -5.90 6.59
N ILE A 10 -9.01 -7.00 7.30
CA ILE A 10 -8.20 -7.14 8.52
C ILE A 10 -8.60 -6.26 9.74
N LEU A 11 -9.66 -5.44 9.66
CA LEU A 11 -10.13 -4.58 10.76
C LEU A 11 -11.26 -5.26 11.58
N GLY A 12 -10.86 -6.03 12.60
CA GLY A 12 -11.75 -6.91 13.36
C GLY A 12 -12.76 -6.25 14.32
N ASN A 13 -12.62 -4.97 14.66
CA ASN A 13 -13.50 -4.26 15.61
C ASN A 13 -13.63 -2.76 15.30
N ASP A 14 -14.52 -2.06 16.02
CA ASP A 14 -14.77 -0.62 15.82
C ASP A 14 -13.54 0.24 16.09
N THR A 15 -12.76 -0.11 17.11
CA THR A 15 -11.52 0.61 17.44
C THR A 15 -10.50 0.51 16.29
N ALA A 16 -10.34 -0.65 15.67
CA ALA A 16 -9.44 -0.85 14.53
C ALA A 16 -9.88 -0.04 13.32
N ARG A 17 -11.19 0.02 13.06
CA ARG A 17 -11.78 0.86 11.99
C ARG A 17 -11.51 2.33 12.21
N HIS A 18 -11.78 2.83 13.42
CA HIS A 18 -11.54 4.23 13.80
C HIS A 18 -10.05 4.61 13.66
N LEU A 19 -9.15 3.80 14.22
CA LEU A 19 -7.71 4.08 14.16
C LEU A 19 -7.16 4.08 12.73
N PHE A 20 -7.63 3.16 11.89
CA PHE A 20 -7.17 3.10 10.51
C PHE A 20 -7.77 4.21 9.63
N HIS A 21 -9.10 4.32 9.58
CA HIS A 21 -9.79 5.21 8.65
C HIS A 21 -9.64 6.69 9.01
N ASP A 22 -9.64 7.03 10.30
CA ASP A 22 -9.65 8.43 10.72
C ASP A 22 -8.24 9.00 10.92
N TYR A 23 -7.22 8.14 11.05
CA TYR A 23 -5.85 8.58 11.32
C TYR A 23 -4.81 7.95 10.40
N ALA A 24 -4.77 6.62 10.29
CA ALA A 24 -3.62 5.96 9.65
C ALA A 24 -3.63 6.03 8.12
N ARG A 25 -4.81 5.95 7.49
CA ARG A 25 -4.98 5.79 6.03
C ARG A 25 -4.28 6.87 5.21
N ASP A 26 -4.36 8.12 5.66
CA ASP A 26 -3.89 9.28 4.89
C ASP A 26 -2.48 9.75 5.30
N LEU A 27 -1.82 9.04 6.23
CA LEU A 27 -0.44 9.35 6.60
C LEU A 27 0.52 9.02 5.46
N PRO A 28 1.59 9.80 5.28
CA PRO A 28 2.61 9.49 4.29
C PRO A 28 3.36 8.21 4.66
N ILE A 29 3.84 7.50 3.64
CA ILE A 29 4.74 6.35 3.82
C ILE A 29 6.16 6.88 4.08
N ILE A 30 6.77 6.40 5.16
CA ILE A 30 8.19 6.59 5.46
C ILE A 30 8.90 5.26 5.23
N ASP A 31 9.41 5.05 4.01
CA ASP A 31 10.08 3.81 3.60
C ASP A 31 11.61 3.92 3.82
N TYR A 32 12.03 3.88 5.08
CA TYR A 32 13.43 4.14 5.47
C TYR A 32 14.41 3.02 5.09
N HIS A 33 13.89 1.84 4.72
CA HIS A 33 14.69 0.70 4.33
C HIS A 33 13.96 -0.12 3.26
N CYS A 34 14.49 -0.08 2.04
CA CYS A 34 13.97 -0.85 0.91
C CYS A 34 15.11 -1.35 0.01
N HIS A 35 14.74 -2.13 -1.00
CA HIS A 35 15.65 -2.69 -1.99
C HIS A 35 15.26 -2.30 -3.42
N LEU A 36 14.55 -1.18 -3.58
CA LEU A 36 14.20 -0.64 -4.89
C LEU A 36 15.48 -0.26 -5.65
N SER A 37 15.47 -0.48 -6.97
CA SER A 37 16.58 -0.10 -7.84
C SER A 37 16.68 1.43 -7.91
N PRO A 38 17.79 2.06 -7.44
CA PRO A 38 17.95 3.50 -7.53
C PRO A 38 17.99 4.00 -8.98
N ARG A 39 18.43 3.14 -9.89
CA ARG A 39 18.47 3.42 -11.32
C ARG A 39 17.07 3.51 -11.92
N GLU A 40 16.17 2.59 -11.55
CA GLU A 40 14.79 2.61 -12.05
C GLU A 40 14.04 3.86 -11.60
N ILE A 41 14.31 4.31 -10.37
CA ILE A 41 13.80 5.59 -9.85
C ILE A 41 14.36 6.76 -10.65
N TYR A 42 15.68 6.77 -10.91
CA TYR A 42 16.34 7.86 -11.64
C TYR A 42 15.90 7.95 -13.11
N GLU A 43 15.72 6.80 -13.78
CA GLU A 43 15.34 6.73 -15.19
C GLU A 43 13.82 6.83 -15.42
N ASP A 44 13.00 6.90 -14.36
CA ASP A 44 11.52 6.83 -14.42
C ASP A 44 11.05 5.66 -15.29
N VAL A 45 11.56 4.46 -14.97
CA VAL A 45 11.34 3.26 -15.80
C VAL A 45 9.86 2.99 -16.00
N ARG A 46 9.50 2.76 -17.27
CA ARG A 46 8.19 2.29 -17.70
C ARG A 46 8.29 0.80 -18.01
N PHE A 47 7.54 0.00 -17.28
CA PHE A 47 7.46 -1.45 -17.50
C PHE A 47 6.56 -1.75 -18.71
N ASP A 48 6.97 -2.70 -19.54
CA ASP A 48 6.29 -3.04 -20.80
C ASP A 48 5.09 -3.97 -20.59
N SER A 49 5.08 -4.73 -19.50
CA SER A 49 4.02 -5.67 -19.16
C SER A 49 3.80 -5.78 -17.65
N LEU A 50 2.67 -6.37 -17.27
CA LEU A 50 2.38 -6.70 -15.87
C LEU A 50 3.41 -7.68 -15.28
N GLY A 51 3.95 -8.60 -16.10
CA GLY A 51 4.93 -9.58 -15.64
C GLY A 51 6.31 -9.00 -15.38
N ASP A 52 6.63 -7.81 -15.90
CA ASP A 52 7.93 -7.16 -15.66
C ASP A 52 7.98 -6.45 -14.31
N VAL A 53 6.84 -5.98 -13.81
CA VAL A 53 6.72 -5.21 -12.56
C VAL A 53 6.31 -6.08 -11.37
N TRP A 54 5.79 -7.29 -11.61
CA TRP A 54 5.24 -8.20 -10.59
C TRP A 54 6.11 -9.43 -10.39
#